data_AF-A0A661YBT4-F1
#
_entry.id   AF-A0A661YBT4-F1
#
_cell.length_a   1.000
_cell.length_b   1.000
_cell.length_c   1.000
_cell.angle_alpha   90.00
_cell.angle_beta   90.00
_cell.angle_gamma   90.00
#
_symmetry.space_group_name_H-M   'P 1'
#
loop_
_entity.id
_entity.type
_entity.pdbx_description
1 polymer ?
#
loop_
_entity_poly.entity_id
_entity_poly.type
_entity_poly.pdbx_seq_one_letter_code
_entity_poly.pdbx_strand_id
1 'polypeptide(L)'
;MTDDKIKEIYILAVEAKNKGQEKIPIHIFPCRMKGDCYTSLKKEHAEDEALLDFWNNLEEGYLYFEMNRRLPEFTVDNNGRYCFH
;
A
#
# COMPACT_ATOMS: atom_id res chain seq x y z
N MET A 1 -6.14 -5.16 11.22
CA MET A 1 -6.67 -3.80 11.44
C MET A 1 -8.07 -3.95 12.01
N THR A 2 -8.39 -3.28 13.12
CA THR A 2 -9.72 -3.29 13.73
C THR A 2 -10.43 -1.98 13.45
N ASP A 3 -11.76 -2.01 13.42
CA ASP A 3 -12.66 -0.87 13.11
C ASP A 3 -12.24 0.46 13.74
N ASP A 4 -11.77 0.45 14.98
CA ASP A 4 -11.40 1.67 15.69
C ASP A 4 -10.20 2.40 15.09
N LYS A 5 -9.24 1.68 14.50
CA LYS A 5 -8.09 2.31 13.84
C LYS A 5 -8.44 2.95 12.50
N ILE A 6 -9.51 2.46 11.84
CA ILE A 6 -9.99 3.05 10.59
C ILE A 6 -10.67 4.40 10.86
N LYS A 7 -11.39 4.54 11.98
CA LYS A 7 -12.02 5.81 12.40
C LYS A 7 -10.98 6.92 12.60
N GLU A 8 -9.85 6.63 13.23
CA GLU A 8 -8.78 7.62 13.43
C GLU A 8 -8.18 8.08 12.09
N ILE A 9 -7.93 7.15 11.15
CA ILE A 9 -7.47 7.49 9.80
C ILE A 9 -8.48 8.39 9.08
N TYR A 10 -9.77 8.11 9.22
CA TYR A 10 -10.82 8.93 8.64
C TYR A 10 -10.82 10.36 9.21
N ILE A 11 -10.68 10.51 10.52
CA ILE A 11 -10.59 11.83 11.17
C ILE A 11 -9.39 12.62 10.64
N LEU A 12 -8.21 11.99 10.58
CA LEU A 12 -7.00 12.62 10.04
C LEU A 12 -7.17 13.04 8.57
N ALA A 13 -7.83 12.21 7.76
CA ALA A 13 -8.12 12.53 6.37
C ALA A 13 -9.09 13.72 6.23
N VAL A 14 -10.13 13.77 7.08
CA VAL A 14 -11.08 14.90 7.11
C VAL A 14 -10.38 16.20 7.52
N GLU A 15 -9.51 16.16 8.52
CA GLU A 15 -8.75 17.33 8.94
C GLU A 15 -7.80 17.85 7.86
N ALA A 16 -7.06 16.94 7.20
CA ALA A 16 -6.16 17.30 6.11
C ALA A 16 -6.92 17.95 4.93
N LYS A 17 -8.08 17.40 4.57
CA LYS A 17 -8.96 17.96 3.54
C LYS A 17 -9.47 19.35 3.94
N ASN A 18 -9.96 19.51 5.17
CA ASN A 18 -10.45 20.79 5.68
C ASN A 18 -9.36 21.88 5.76
N LYS A 19 -8.09 21.47 5.84
CA LYS A 19 -6.92 22.37 5.81
C LYS A 19 -6.37 22.64 4.41
N GLY A 20 -7.10 22.26 3.36
CA GLY A 20 -6.77 22.58 1.97
C GLY A 20 -5.91 21.54 1.25
N GLN A 21 -5.65 20.37 1.86
CA GLN A 21 -4.99 19.28 1.16
C GLN A 21 -6.00 18.53 0.27
N GLU A 22 -6.03 18.88 -1.01
CA GLU A 22 -7.00 18.31 -1.97
C GLU A 22 -6.74 16.83 -2.31
N LYS A 23 -5.47 16.41 -2.31
CA LYS A 23 -5.06 15.01 -2.47
C LYS A 23 -4.37 14.50 -1.22
N ILE A 24 -4.95 13.48 -0.61
CA ILE A 24 -4.39 12.79 0.56
C ILE A 24 -3.94 11.40 0.08
N PRO A 25 -2.64 11.19 -0.17
CA PRO A 25 -2.14 9.88 -0.55
C PRO A 25 -2.23 8.95 0.66
N ILE A 26 -3.07 7.92 0.57
CA ILE A 26 -3.20 6.87 1.58
C ILE A 26 -2.67 5.57 0.98
N HIS A 27 -1.69 4.96 1.65
CA HIS A 27 -1.14 3.66 1.27
C HIS A 27 -1.39 2.68 2.41
N ILE A 28 -2.16 1.64 2.14
CA ILE A 28 -2.52 0.61 3.13
C ILE A 28 -1.88 -0.70 2.68
N PHE A 29 -1.07 -1.28 3.56
CA PHE A 29 -0.44 -2.57 3.33
C PHE A 29 -0.98 -3.58 4.35
N PRO A 30 -1.28 -4.83 3.94
CA PRO A 30 -1.85 -5.84 4.84
C PRO A 30 -0.89 -6.21 5.97
N CYS A 31 0.41 -6.13 5.70
CA CYS A 31 1.49 -6.28 6.65
C CYS A 31 2.72 -5.50 6.17
N ARG A 32 3.80 -5.52 6.97
CA ARG A 32 5.11 -5.18 6.42
C ARG A 32 5.41 -6.19 5.32
N MET A 33 5.59 -5.72 4.08
CA MET A 33 5.85 -6.57 2.91
C MET A 33 7.29 -7.10 2.90
N LYS A 34 7.79 -7.49 4.07
CA LYS A 34 9.12 -8.03 4.36
C LYS A 34 9.00 -9.03 5.51
N GLY A 35 9.75 -10.14 5.41
CA GLY A 35 9.90 -11.11 6.50
C GLY A 35 8.75 -12.11 6.60
N ASP A 36 8.57 -12.65 7.81
CA ASP A 36 7.74 -13.83 8.04
C ASP A 36 6.25 -13.62 7.73
N CYS A 37 5.73 -12.41 8.02
CA CYS A 37 4.33 -12.11 7.79
C CYS A 37 3.98 -12.14 6.29
N TYR A 38 4.81 -11.50 5.47
CA TYR A 38 4.61 -11.47 4.02
C TYR A 38 4.85 -12.85 3.38
N THR A 39 5.84 -13.60 3.88
CA THR A 39 6.06 -14.99 3.45
C THR A 39 4.85 -15.87 3.75
N SER A 40 4.24 -15.70 4.93
CA SER A 40 3.03 -16.43 5.31
C SER A 40 1.84 -16.03 4.44
N LEU A 41 1.69 -14.72 4.15
CA LEU A 41 0.64 -14.20 3.28
C LEU A 41 0.73 -14.79 1.87
N LYS A 42 1.93 -14.84 1.26
CA LYS A 42 2.13 -15.46 -0.06
C LYS A 42 1.81 -16.96 -0.05
N LYS A 43 2.11 -17.66 1.04
CA LYS A 43 1.81 -19.10 1.17
C LYS A 43 0.30 -19.36 1.30
N GLU A 44 -0.40 -18.52 2.05
CA GLU A 44 -1.86 -18.62 2.23
C GLU A 44 -2.61 -18.41 0.91
N HIS A 45 -2.10 -17.52 0.05
CA HIS A 45 -2.68 -17.18 -1.24
C HIS A 45 -1.89 -17.75 -2.43
N ALA A 46 -1.20 -18.87 -2.24
CA ALA A 46 -0.31 -19.45 -3.25
C ALA A 46 -1.02 -19.84 -4.56
N GLU A 47 -2.33 -20.10 -4.50
CA GLU A 47 -3.14 -20.52 -5.65
C GLU A 47 -3.65 -19.34 -6.50
N ASP A 48 -3.50 -18.10 -6.04
CA ASP A 48 -3.96 -16.89 -6.74
C ASP A 48 -2.76 -16.14 -7.32
N GLU A 49 -2.31 -16.57 -8.51
CA GLU A 49 -1.15 -15.99 -9.20
C GLU A 49 -1.32 -14.49 -9.47
N ALA A 50 -2.54 -14.04 -9.81
CA ALA A 50 -2.82 -12.64 -10.08
C ALA A 50 -2.66 -11.78 -8.81
N LEU A 51 -3.13 -12.28 -7.67
CA LEU A 51 -2.95 -11.61 -6.38
C LEU A 51 -1.49 -11.57 -5.94
N LEU A 52 -0.74 -12.66 -6.16
CA LEU A 52 0.68 -12.71 -5.87
C LEU A 52 1.48 -11.73 -6.72
N ASP A 53 1.19 -11.64 -8.02
CA ASP A 53 1.82 -10.69 -8.92
C ASP A 53 1.52 -9.23 -8.52
N PHE A 54 0.28 -8.96 -8.13
CA PHE A 54 -0.11 -7.67 -7.59
C PHE A 54 0.67 -7.33 -6.31
N TRP A 55 0.82 -8.27 -5.38
CA TRP A 55 1.59 -8.05 -4.16
C TRP A 55 3.08 -7.89 -4.42
N ASN A 56 3.67 -8.64 -5.35
CA ASN A 56 5.05 -8.46 -5.78
C ASN A 56 5.26 -7.03 -6.31
N ASN A 57 4.30 -6.51 -7.09
CA ASN A 57 4.37 -5.14 -7.59
C ASN A 57 4.24 -4.10 -6.46
N LEU A 58 3.35 -4.30 -5.48
CA LEU A 58 3.25 -3.42 -4.32
C LEU A 58 4.52 -3.45 -3.43
N GLU A 59 5.17 -4.60 -3.32
CA GLU A 59 6.41 -4.78 -2.56
C GLU A 59 7.53 -3.87 -3.09
N GLU A 60 7.65 -3.69 -4.40
CA GLU A 60 8.63 -2.78 -5.01
C GLU A 60 8.47 -1.35 -4.48
N GLY A 61 7.25 -0.81 -4.51
CA GLY A 61 6.95 0.52 -4.00
C GLY A 61 7.14 0.64 -2.48
N TYR A 62 6.76 -0.41 -1.74
CA TYR A 62 6.96 -0.48 -0.29
C TYR A 62 8.45 -0.44 0.08
N LEU A 63 9.28 -1.22 -0.61
CA LEU A 63 10.73 -1.26 -0.37
C LEU A 63 11.40 0.07 -0.71
N TYR A 64 11.00 0.70 -1.82
CA TYR A 64 11.48 2.04 -2.16
C TYR A 64 11.18 3.04 -1.04
N PHE A 65 9.94 3.05 -0.54
CA PHE A 65 9.55 3.94 0.55
C PHE A 65 10.33 3.66 1.84
N GLU A 66 10.52 2.38 2.21
CA GLU A 66 11.27 2.03 3.41
C GLU A 66 12.74 2.45 3.34
N MET A 67 13.35 2.39 2.16
CA MET A 67 14.74 2.81 1.93
C MET A 67 14.90 4.33 1.88
N ASN A 68 14.02 5.02 1.17
CA ASN A 68 14.18 6.45 0.86
C ASN A 68 13.35 7.38 1.77
N ARG A 69 12.43 6.82 2.56
CA ARG A 69 11.42 7.56 3.35
C ARG A 69 10.58 8.53 2.52
N ARG A 70 10.49 8.29 1.22
CA ARG A 70 9.75 9.06 0.23
C ARG A 70 9.01 8.10 -0.68
N LEU A 71 7.76 8.44 -1.00
CA LEU A 71 6.96 7.64 -1.93
C LEU A 71 7.58 7.75 -3.34
N PRO A 72 7.69 6.63 -4.08
CA PRO A 72 8.08 6.68 -5.48
C PRO A 72 7.01 7.43 -6.28
N GLU A 73 7.41 8.10 -7.35
CA GLU A 73 6.44 8.55 -8.34
C GLU A 73 5.91 7.32 -9.07
N PHE A 74 4.61 7.26 -9.29
CA PHE A 74 4.01 6.11 -9.96
C PHE A 74 2.83 6.51 -10.83
N THR A 75 2.59 5.67 -11.83
CA THR A 75 1.35 5.64 -12.61
C THR A 75 0.71 4.26 -12.48
N VAL A 76 -0.58 4.16 -12.80
CA VAL A 76 -1.29 2.88 -12.83
C VAL A 76 -1.69 2.62 -14.27
N ASP A 77 -1.29 1.46 -14.80
CA ASP A 77 -1.65 1.08 -16.16
C ASP A 77 -3.12 0.62 -16.27
N ASN A 78 -3.57 0.34 -17.49
CA ASN A 78 -4.95 -0.12 -17.73
C ASN A 78 -5.27 -1.48 -17.10
N ASN A 79 -4.24 -2.25 -16.68
CA ASN A 79 -4.36 -3.55 -16.04
C ASN A 79 -4.31 -3.43 -14.50
N GLY A 80 -4.20 -2.21 -13.96
CA GLY A 80 -4.10 -1.97 -12.52
C GLY A 80 -2.70 -2.17 -11.94
N ARG A 81 -1.66 -2.33 -12.77
CA ARG A 81 -0.27 -2.47 -12.33
C ARG A 81 0.32 -1.09 -12.01
N TYR A 82 1.03 -0.99 -10.90
CA TYR A 82 1.79 0.19 -10.52
C TYR A 82 3.11 0.23 -11.28
N CYS A 83 3.34 1.30 -12.03
CA CYS A 83 4.57 1.58 -12.75
C CYS A 83 5.34 2.67 -11.99
N PHE A 84 6.46 2.32 -11.35
CA PHE A 84 7.29 3.24 -10.56
C PHE A 84 8.35 3.94 -11.42
N HIS A 85 8.65 5.21 -11.09
CA HIS A 85 9.60 6.09 -11.79
C HIS A 85 10.64 6.69 -10.84
#